data_AF-M0FNP7-F1
#
_entry.id   AF-M0FNP7-F1
#
_cell.length_a   1.000
_cell.length_b   1.000
_cell.length_c   1.000
_cell.angle_alpha   90.00
_cell.angle_beta   90.00
_cell.angle_gamma   90.00
#
_symmetry.space_group_name_H-M   'P 1'
#
loop_
_entity.id
_entity.type
_entity.pdbx_description
1 polymer ?
#
loop_
_entity_poly.entity_id
_entity_poly.type
_entity_poly.pdbx_seq_one_letter_code
_entity_poly.pdbx_strand_id
1 'polypeptide(L)'
;MVLTGLILLGVALLAFENVPGAPFQSANIELFAVFVLPLAIALVAYVGLSRSVVWWELGLLAVWGAFGVAVTIFVGFLATTGTPGEYQGVAAELVRDVAMFLALTAGLGVPYGLAGKLRHEHPRWAVASALSAPVGSLVLLPVAVAM
;
A
#
# COMPACT_ATOMS: atom_id res chain seq x y z
N MET A 1 -1.32 -18.25 1.51
CA MET A 1 -0.06 -18.43 0.78
C MET A 1 0.19 -17.31 -0.23
N VAL A 2 -0.77 -16.96 -1.10
CA VAL A 2 -0.60 -15.88 -2.10
C VAL A 2 -0.28 -14.52 -1.47
N LEU A 3 -1.00 -14.09 -0.43
CA LEU A 3 -0.75 -12.81 0.26
C LEU A 3 0.66 -12.73 0.86
N THR A 4 1.07 -13.77 1.58
CA THR A 4 2.42 -13.85 2.16
C THR A 4 3.49 -13.81 1.08
N GLY A 5 3.27 -14.51 -0.05
CA GLY A 5 4.17 -14.47 -1.20
C GLY A 5 4.30 -13.07 -1.82
N LEU A 6 3.19 -12.34 -1.96
CA LEU A 6 3.20 -10.97 -2.49
C LEU A 6 3.88 -9.96 -1.55
N ILE A 7 3.68 -10.11 -0.23
CA ILE A 7 4.35 -9.29 0.77
C ILE A 7 5.87 -9.53 0.73
N LEU A 8 6.29 -10.81 0.72
CA LEU A 8 7.71 -11.17 0.63
C LEU A 8 8.32 -10.70 -0.69
N LEU A 9 7.58 -10.76 -1.79
CA LEU A 9 8.02 -10.24 -3.09
C LEU A 9 8.25 -8.73 -3.03
N GLY A 10 7.35 -7.97 -2.41
CA GLY A 10 7.52 -6.52 -2.26
C GLY A 10 8.75 -6.15 -1.44
N VAL A 11 8.93 -6.81 -0.29
CA VAL A 11 10.13 -6.61 0.54
C VAL A 11 11.40 -6.99 -0.23
N ALA A 12 11.38 -8.09 -0.99
CA ALA A 12 12.53 -8.50 -1.78
C ALA A 12 12.85 -7.48 -2.88
N LEU A 13 11.85 -6.98 -3.61
CA LEU A 13 12.04 -5.96 -4.65
C LEU A 13 12.72 -4.70 -4.08
N LEU A 14 12.23 -4.20 -2.94
CA LEU A 14 12.81 -3.03 -2.28
C LEU A 14 14.22 -3.29 -1.74
N ALA A 15 14.47 -4.51 -1.24
CA ALA A 15 15.79 -4.92 -0.77
C ALA A 15 16.80 -4.98 -1.92
N PHE A 16 16.42 -5.47 -3.11
CA PHE A 16 17.30 -5.54 -4.28
C PHE A 16 17.58 -4.17 -4.92
N GLU A 17 16.62 -3.25 -4.86
CA GLU A 17 16.79 -1.89 -5.35
C GLU A 17 17.78 -1.08 -4.50
N ASN A 18 17.71 -1.22 -3.18
CA ASN A 18 18.61 -0.55 -2.26
C ASN A 18 20.03 -1.18 -2.19
N VAL A 19 20.38 -2.13 -3.07
CA VAL A 19 21.77 -2.66 -3.14
C VAL A 19 22.64 -1.76 -4.03
N PRO A 20 23.75 -1.20 -3.51
CA PRO A 20 24.67 -0.38 -4.30
C PRO A 20 25.23 -1.16 -5.51
N GLY A 21 25.08 -0.62 -6.72
CA GLY A 21 25.62 -1.22 -7.95
C GLY A 21 24.76 -2.32 -8.56
N ALA A 22 23.53 -2.54 -8.06
CA ALA A 22 22.61 -3.50 -8.66
C ALA A 22 22.09 -2.99 -10.03
N PRO A 23 21.99 -3.85 -11.05
CA PRO A 23 21.44 -3.49 -12.36
C PRO A 23 19.92 -3.20 -12.34
N PHE A 24 19.28 -3.34 -11.17
CA PHE A 24 17.84 -3.19 -10.94
C PHE A 24 17.47 -1.88 -10.23
N GLN A 25 18.40 -0.95 -10.03
CA GLN A 25 18.06 0.39 -9.52
C GLN A 25 17.25 1.17 -10.56
N SER A 26 15.96 1.31 -10.31
CA SER A 26 15.04 2.02 -11.20
C SER A 26 13.94 2.64 -10.38
N ALA A 27 13.80 3.97 -10.44
CA ALA A 27 12.70 4.68 -9.79
C ALA A 27 11.31 4.09 -10.13
N ASN A 28 11.16 3.40 -11.26
CA ASN A 28 9.90 2.72 -11.60
C ASN A 28 9.64 1.46 -10.76
N ILE A 29 10.69 0.75 -10.32
CA ILE A 29 10.60 -0.43 -9.45
C ILE A 29 10.22 0.02 -8.04
N GLU A 30 10.82 1.09 -7.52
CA GLU A 30 10.44 1.69 -6.24
C GLU A 30 8.96 2.08 -6.25
N LEU A 31 8.54 2.87 -7.24
CA LEU A 31 7.15 3.31 -7.37
C LEU A 31 6.18 2.12 -7.51
N PHE A 32 6.57 1.09 -8.25
CA PHE A 32 5.75 -0.11 -8.41
C PHE A 32 5.62 -0.87 -7.09
N ALA A 33 6.74 -1.12 -6.41
CA ALA A 33 6.78 -1.86 -5.17
C ALA A 33 6.06 -1.12 -4.04
N VAL A 34 6.21 0.20 -3.95
CA VAL A 34 5.59 1.02 -2.89
C VAL A 34 4.12 1.31 -3.16
N PHE A 35 3.67 1.43 -4.42
CA PHE A 35 2.29 1.89 -4.70
C PHE A 35 1.39 0.85 -5.36
N VAL A 36 1.88 0.17 -6.40
CA VAL A 36 1.06 -0.76 -7.18
C VAL A 36 0.89 -2.09 -6.42
N LEU A 37 1.97 -2.56 -5.80
CA LEU A 37 1.96 -3.86 -5.13
C LEU A 37 1.08 -3.88 -3.86
N PRO A 38 1.07 -2.86 -2.98
CA PRO A 38 0.15 -2.81 -1.84
C PRO A 38 -1.32 -2.81 -2.25
N LEU A 39 -1.66 -2.09 -3.33
CA LEU A 39 -3.01 -2.09 -3.87
C LEU A 39 -3.39 -3.48 -4.38
N ALA A 40 -2.50 -4.14 -5.11
CA ALA A 40 -2.72 -5.52 -5.56
C ALA A 40 -2.92 -6.49 -4.37
N ILE A 41 -2.09 -6.38 -3.32
CA ILE A 41 -2.23 -7.17 -2.09
C ILE A 41 -3.60 -6.92 -1.44
N ALA A 42 -4.04 -5.66 -1.36
CA ALA A 42 -5.33 -5.30 -0.78
C ALA A 42 -6.51 -5.89 -1.57
N LEU A 43 -6.45 -5.85 -2.91
CA LEU A 43 -7.47 -6.46 -3.76
C LEU A 43 -7.48 -7.99 -3.64
N VAL A 44 -6.32 -8.63 -3.56
CA VAL A 44 -6.20 -10.08 -3.30
C VAL A 44 -6.75 -10.43 -1.92
N ALA A 45 -6.53 -9.58 -0.91
CA ALA A 45 -7.07 -9.78 0.43
C ALA A 45 -8.60 -9.68 0.43
N TYR A 46 -9.17 -8.70 -0.26
CA TYR A 46 -10.62 -8.57 -0.46
C TYR A 46 -11.19 -9.83 -1.12
N VAL A 47 -10.62 -10.27 -2.25
CA VAL A 47 -11.09 -11.46 -2.98
C VAL A 47 -10.98 -12.71 -2.11
N GLY A 48 -9.83 -12.94 -1.48
CA GLY A 48 -9.59 -14.13 -0.65
C GLY A 48 -10.47 -14.22 0.59
N LEU A 49 -10.96 -13.10 1.10
CA LEU A 49 -11.88 -13.05 2.25
C LEU A 49 -13.36 -12.93 1.85
N SER A 50 -13.63 -12.69 0.57
CA SER A 50 -14.99 -12.62 0.02
C SER A 50 -15.53 -14.01 -0.33
N ARG A 51 -16.83 -14.25 -0.04
CA ARG A 51 -17.50 -15.51 -0.43
C ARG A 51 -17.84 -15.59 -1.93
N SER A 52 -17.96 -14.45 -2.60
CA SER A 52 -18.17 -14.38 -4.05
C SER A 52 -17.49 -13.16 -4.64
N VAL A 53 -16.93 -13.33 -5.83
CA VAL A 53 -16.21 -12.28 -6.55
C VAL A 53 -17.16 -11.59 -7.50
N VAL A 54 -17.28 -10.27 -7.37
CA VAL A 54 -18.02 -9.43 -8.32
C VAL A 54 -17.04 -8.50 -8.98
N TRP A 55 -16.84 -8.69 -10.29
CA TRP A 55 -15.80 -8.03 -11.06
C TRP A 55 -15.93 -6.50 -11.09
N TRP A 56 -17.16 -5.97 -11.11
CA TRP A 56 -17.35 -4.52 -11.08
C TRP A 56 -16.96 -3.92 -9.73
N GLU A 57 -17.21 -4.62 -8.60
CA GLU A 57 -16.83 -4.17 -7.25
C GLU A 57 -15.31 -4.12 -7.11
N LEU A 58 -14.62 -5.13 -7.64
CA LEU A 58 -13.16 -5.16 -7.76
C LEU A 58 -12.62 -3.97 -8.54
N GLY A 59 -13.22 -3.64 -9.69
CA GLY A 59 -12.86 -2.48 -10.49
C GLY A 59 -13.04 -1.18 -9.69
N LEU A 60 -14.16 -1.05 -8.98
CA LEU A 60 -14.43 0.14 -8.17
C LEU A 60 -13.44 0.28 -7.01
N LEU A 61 -13.12 -0.81 -6.32
CA LEU A 61 -12.10 -0.84 -5.27
C LEU A 61 -10.71 -0.54 -5.81
N ALA A 62 -10.36 -1.02 -7.00
CA ALA A 62 -9.08 -0.71 -7.63
C ALA A 62 -8.96 0.80 -7.93
N VAL A 63 -10.01 1.39 -8.52
CA VAL A 63 -10.06 2.83 -8.80
C VAL A 63 -10.03 3.64 -7.49
N TRP A 64 -10.81 3.23 -6.49
CA TRP A 64 -10.86 3.91 -5.19
C TRP A 64 -9.54 3.84 -4.44
N GLY A 65 -8.89 2.67 -4.43
CA GLY A 65 -7.59 2.48 -3.81
C GLY A 65 -6.49 3.27 -4.52
N ALA A 66 -6.47 3.27 -5.86
CA ALA A 66 -5.55 4.09 -6.64
C ALA A 66 -5.73 5.59 -6.35
N PHE A 67 -6.98 6.06 -6.27
CA PHE A 67 -7.28 7.43 -5.90
C PHE A 67 -6.82 7.74 -4.46
N GLY A 68 -7.07 6.83 -3.51
CA GLY A 68 -6.62 6.96 -2.13
C GLY A 68 -5.10 7.04 -2.00
N VAL A 69 -4.37 6.20 -2.73
CA VAL A 69 -2.90 6.24 -2.80
C VAL A 69 -2.43 7.57 -3.37
N ALA A 70 -3.01 8.02 -4.49
CA ALA A 70 -2.64 9.30 -5.11
C ALA A 70 -2.86 10.49 -4.15
N VAL A 71 -3.99 10.53 -3.45
CA VAL A 71 -4.26 11.55 -2.42
C VAL A 71 -3.27 11.46 -1.28
N THR A 72 -2.93 10.26 -0.82
CA THR A 72 -1.99 10.03 0.28
C THR A 72 -0.58 10.51 -0.08
N ILE A 73 -0.12 10.23 -1.30
CA ILE A 73 1.15 10.74 -1.82
C ILE A 73 1.12 12.26 -1.92
N PHE A 74 0.05 12.83 -2.47
CA PHE A 74 -0.08 14.28 -2.62
C PHE A 74 -0.03 15.01 -1.27
N VAL A 75 -0.76 14.49 -0.27
CA VAL A 75 -0.74 15.04 1.10
C VAL A 75 0.63 14.85 1.76
N GLY A 76 1.26 13.67 1.59
CA GLY A 76 2.61 13.41 2.08
C GLY A 76 3.63 14.38 1.49
N PHE A 77 3.57 14.61 0.17
CA PHE A 77 4.40 15.58 -0.52
C PHE A 77 4.22 16.99 0.07
N LEU A 78 2.97 17.46 0.21
CA LEU A 78 2.67 18.75 0.81
C LEU A 78 3.25 18.90 2.21
N ALA A 79 3.15 17.86 3.05
CA ALA A 79 3.68 17.86 4.40
C ALA A 79 5.22 17.96 4.46
N THR A 80 5.91 17.45 3.43
CA THR A 80 7.39 17.43 3.36
C THR A 80 8.01 18.57 2.54
N THR A 81 7.23 19.38 1.82
CA THR A 81 7.73 20.43 0.89
C THR A 81 8.62 21.50 1.54
N GLY A 82 8.66 21.59 2.88
CA GLY A 82 9.45 22.58 3.61
C GLY A 82 10.65 22.02 4.39
N THR A 83 10.88 20.70 4.38
CA THR A 83 11.92 20.06 5.18
C THR A 83 13.12 19.69 4.30
N PRO A 84 14.31 20.31 4.46
CA PRO A 84 15.50 19.86 3.75
C PRO A 84 15.86 18.45 4.22
N GLY A 85 15.78 17.47 3.32
CA GLY A 85 16.15 16.09 3.60
C GLY A 85 17.66 15.95 3.64
N GLU A 86 18.22 15.58 4.80
CA GLU A 86 19.61 15.10 4.88
C GLU A 86 19.66 13.65 4.38
N TYR A 87 20.69 13.33 3.58
CA TYR A 87 20.93 11.96 3.11
C TYR A 87 21.36 11.09 4.31
N GLN A 88 20.49 10.17 4.73
CA GLN A 88 20.72 9.31 5.90
C GLN A 88 21.42 7.98 5.57
N GLY A 89 21.74 7.73 4.29
CA GLY A 89 22.41 6.53 3.83
C GLY A 89 21.46 5.42 3.39
N VAL A 90 22.00 4.52 2.55
CA VAL A 90 21.27 3.42 1.88
C VAL A 90 20.46 2.52 2.84
N ALA A 91 20.99 2.26 4.04
CA ALA A 91 20.28 1.44 5.03
C ALA A 91 19.03 2.12 5.58
N ALA A 92 19.06 3.45 5.75
CA ALA A 92 17.91 4.23 6.20
C ALA A 92 16.84 4.34 5.10
N GLU A 93 17.27 4.50 3.84
CA GLU A 93 16.38 4.48 2.66
C GLU A 93 15.62 3.15 2.56
N LEU A 94 16.31 2.01 2.67
CA LEU A 94 15.67 0.70 2.69
C LEU A 94 14.64 0.55 3.81
N VAL A 95 14.98 0.97 5.03
CA VAL A 95 14.06 0.87 6.19
C VAL A 95 12.83 1.71 5.94
N ARG A 96 13.00 2.93 5.44
CA ARG A 96 11.90 3.84 5.10
C ARG A 96 11.02 3.26 3.99
N ASP A 97 11.60 2.71 2.93
CA ASP A 97 10.84 2.13 1.81
C ASP A 97 10.02 0.92 2.25
N VAL A 98 10.64 0.03 3.05
CA VAL A 98 9.94 -1.12 3.63
C VAL A 98 8.83 -0.66 4.59
N ALA A 99 9.08 0.38 5.39
CA ALA A 99 8.06 0.94 6.29
C ALA A 99 6.89 1.53 5.49
N MET A 100 7.16 2.30 4.42
CA MET A 100 6.12 2.87 3.54
C MET A 100 5.32 1.76 2.85
N PHE A 101 5.99 0.73 2.35
CA PHE A 101 5.35 -0.44 1.74
C PHE A 101 4.42 -1.15 2.72
N LEU A 102 4.89 -1.44 3.94
CA LEU A 102 4.08 -2.10 4.97
C LEU A 102 2.92 -1.22 5.43
N ALA A 103 3.14 0.08 5.58
CA ALA A 103 2.11 1.05 5.95
C ALA A 103 0.98 1.12 4.92
N LEU A 104 1.31 1.20 3.63
CA LEU A 104 0.32 1.18 2.55
C LEU A 104 -0.38 -0.18 2.45
N THR A 105 0.37 -1.27 2.61
CA THR A 105 -0.19 -2.63 2.56
C THR A 105 -1.17 -2.86 3.70
N ALA A 106 -0.86 -2.40 4.91
CA ALA A 106 -1.77 -2.49 6.05
C ALA A 106 -2.94 -1.49 5.91
N GLY A 107 -2.66 -0.24 5.52
CA GLY A 107 -3.62 0.84 5.38
C GLY A 107 -4.70 0.58 4.35
N LEU A 108 -4.38 -0.15 3.28
CA LEU A 108 -5.35 -0.60 2.28
C LEU A 108 -5.85 -2.02 2.55
N GLY A 109 -4.95 -2.94 2.90
CA GLY A 109 -5.23 -4.37 2.98
C GLY A 109 -6.16 -4.75 4.13
N VAL A 110 -6.02 -4.13 5.30
CA VAL A 110 -6.93 -4.37 6.44
C VAL A 110 -8.37 -3.93 6.11
N PRO A 111 -8.63 -2.68 5.67
CA PRO A 111 -9.98 -2.24 5.34
C PRO A 111 -10.59 -3.01 4.17
N TYR A 112 -9.81 -3.38 3.15
CA TYR A 112 -10.31 -4.15 2.01
C TYR A 112 -10.58 -5.63 2.39
N GLY A 113 -9.72 -6.23 3.21
CA GLY A 113 -9.97 -7.57 3.74
C GLY A 113 -11.21 -7.62 4.62
N LEU A 114 -11.40 -6.62 5.50
CA LEU A 114 -12.61 -6.48 6.30
C LEU A 114 -13.86 -6.25 5.44
N ALA A 115 -13.77 -5.44 4.39
CA ALA A 115 -14.86 -5.25 3.44
C ALA A 115 -15.26 -6.57 2.76
N GLY A 116 -14.28 -7.39 2.34
CA GLY A 116 -14.52 -8.71 1.75
C GLY A 116 -15.25 -9.65 2.72
N LYS A 117 -14.81 -9.67 3.99
CA LYS A 117 -15.41 -10.50 5.04
C LYS A 117 -16.84 -10.06 5.40
N LEU A 118 -17.06 -8.75 5.57
CA LEU A 118 -18.33 -8.17 6.05
C LEU A 118 -19.41 -8.06 4.96
N ARG A 119 -19.03 -8.19 3.68
CA ARG A 119 -19.91 -7.96 2.52
C ARG A 119 -21.26 -8.66 2.59
N HIS A 120 -21.29 -9.90 3.09
CA HIS A 120 -22.51 -10.73 3.06
C HIS A 120 -23.40 -10.52 4.28
N GLU A 121 -22.80 -10.36 5.47
CA GLU A 121 -23.53 -10.23 6.73
C GLU A 121 -23.95 -8.78 6.99
N HIS A 122 -23.11 -7.83 6.57
CA HIS A 122 -23.21 -6.42 6.92
C HIS A 122 -22.76 -5.50 5.77
N PRO A 123 -23.56 -5.35 4.69
CA PRO A 123 -23.14 -4.64 3.48
C PRO A 123 -22.79 -3.17 3.72
N ARG A 124 -23.50 -2.50 4.66
CA ARG A 124 -23.19 -1.10 5.03
C ARG A 124 -21.82 -0.96 5.67
N TRP A 125 -21.45 -1.90 6.53
CA TRP A 125 -20.15 -1.92 7.21
C TRP A 125 -19.02 -2.30 6.25
N ALA A 126 -19.29 -3.15 5.26
CA ALA A 126 -18.34 -3.45 4.20
C ALA A 126 -18.00 -2.20 3.36
N VAL A 127 -19.01 -1.40 3.01
CA VAL A 127 -18.79 -0.12 2.31
C VAL A 127 -18.03 0.86 3.20
N ALA A 128 -18.43 1.01 4.46
CA ALA A 128 -17.70 1.89 5.39
C ALA A 128 -16.23 1.49 5.56
N SER A 129 -15.95 0.18 5.60
CA SER A 129 -14.57 -0.35 5.65
C SER A 129 -13.80 -0.06 4.36
N ALA A 130 -14.41 -0.24 3.18
CA ALA A 130 -13.75 0.11 1.92
C ALA A 130 -13.47 1.62 1.79
N LEU A 131 -14.39 2.45 2.27
CA LEU A 131 -14.26 3.91 2.30
C LEU A 131 -13.22 4.39 3.31
N SER A 132 -12.90 3.62 4.35
CA SER A 132 -11.86 3.98 5.31
C SER A 132 -10.43 3.66 4.85
N ALA A 133 -10.26 2.93 3.74
CA ALA A 133 -8.94 2.56 3.22
C ALA A 133 -8.01 3.76 2.88
N PRO A 134 -8.48 4.84 2.24
CA PRO A 134 -7.68 6.05 2.07
C PRO A 134 -7.32 6.71 3.40
N VAL A 135 -8.22 6.68 4.39
CA VAL A 135 -7.98 7.24 5.73
C VAL A 135 -6.91 6.45 6.47
N GLY A 136 -6.97 5.11 6.44
CA GLY A 136 -5.94 4.24 7.03
C GLY A 136 -4.57 4.46 6.40
N SER A 137 -4.53 4.63 5.08
CA SER A 137 -3.30 4.94 4.34
C SER A 137 -2.74 6.31 4.72
N LEU A 138 -3.59 7.33 4.81
CA LEU A 138 -3.22 8.70 5.22
C LEU A 138 -2.70 8.78 6.65
N VAL A 139 -3.14 7.91 7.55
CA VAL A 139 -2.66 7.88 8.94
C VAL A 139 -1.33 7.14 9.06
N LEU A 140 -1.17 6.02 8.34
CA LEU A 140 0.02 5.17 8.46
C LEU A 140 1.21 5.66 7.64
N LEU A 141 0.97 6.25 6.46
CA LEU A 141 2.05 6.72 5.58
C LEU A 141 2.94 7.79 6.26
N PRO A 142 2.40 8.84 6.93
CA PRO A 142 3.23 9.83 7.60
C PRO A 142 4.09 9.24 8.73
N VAL A 143 3.57 8.21 9.43
CA VAL A 143 4.32 7.50 10.47
C VAL A 143 5.50 6.75 9.85
N ALA A 144 5.29 6.10 8.70
CA ALA A 144 6.36 5.40 7.99
C ALA A 144 7.41 6.34 7.36
N VAL A 145 7.00 7.54 6.94
CA VAL A 145 7.90 8.56 6.37
C VAL A 145 8.76 9.23 7.45
N ALA A 146 8.30 9.23 8.71
CA ALA A 146 9.01 9.82 9.84
C ALA A 146 10.04 8.87 10.51
N MET A 147 10.11 7.61 10.06
CA MET A 147 11.11 6.60 10.50
C MET A 147 12.37 6.65 9.64
#